data_AF-A0A2U1XUR6-F1
#
_entry.id   AF-A0A2U1XUR6-F1
#
_cell.length_a   1.000
_cell.length_b   1.000
_cell.length_c   1.000
_cell.angle_alpha   90.00
_cell.angle_beta   90.00
_cell.angle_gamma   90.00
#
_symmetry.space_group_name_H-M   'P 1'
#
loop_
_entity.id
_entity.type
_entity.pdbx_description
1 polymer ?
#
loop_
_entity_poly.entity_id
_entity_poly.type
_entity_poly.pdbx_seq_one_letter_code
_entity_poly.pdbx_strand_id
1 'polypeptide(L)'
;MAGRVGAGANTRLPELYRTMRRIRTFEERVGELFVRGQSAGSMLHLSIGEESAAAGVCAHLRDGDSFTTHHRGHGIFLARGADPARMMAEIGGKEAGYCHGKGGSMHIADMGLGHLGANAIVGGGIPAVVGAGLSARHHKTGAVSVAFFGDGATGQGILYESMNMAALWGLPCVFVCINNQYGMGTNIAQATANPNLHERAAAFGLAAETVDGLDVEAVAEAAERLVEGARAGKPAFLAVSCYRFYGHARKDKSPYRDPVEEEAGRRQDPVAFARAALIDRGLESESELDRLDGEIGAEMDATIDFTVAQTEPPLASMFRDVYAPEEPEPEPVRARIDRVLARD
;
A
#
# COMPACT_ATOMS: atom_id res chain seq x y z
N MET A 1 16.45 -12.48 -29.95
CA MET A 1 16.73 -11.24 -30.70
C MET A 1 15.98 -10.12 -30.02
N ALA A 2 16.67 -9.33 -29.19
CA ALA A 2 16.07 -8.21 -28.47
C ALA A 2 15.87 -7.05 -29.45
N GLY A 3 14.62 -6.76 -29.78
CA GLY A 3 14.27 -5.57 -30.54
C GLY A 3 14.62 -4.33 -29.73
N ARG A 4 15.50 -3.49 -30.27
CA ARG A 4 15.72 -2.13 -29.77
C ARG A 4 14.39 -1.39 -29.84
N VAL A 5 13.76 -1.15 -28.70
CA VAL A 5 12.69 -0.16 -28.57
C VAL A 5 13.34 1.20 -28.80
N GLY A 6 12.87 1.90 -29.84
CA GLY A 6 13.46 3.14 -30.31
C GLY A 6 13.40 4.27 -29.27
N ALA A 7 14.39 5.16 -29.32
CA ALA A 7 14.56 6.37 -28.50
C ALA A 7 13.49 7.46 -28.77
N GLY A 8 12.23 7.07 -28.88
CA GLY A 8 11.08 7.96 -29.13
C GLY A 8 9.77 7.47 -28.54
N ALA A 9 9.79 6.45 -27.67
CA ALA A 9 8.61 6.07 -26.89
C ALA A 9 8.48 7.01 -25.69
N ASN A 10 7.33 7.66 -25.56
CA ASN A 10 6.94 8.46 -24.39
C ASN A 10 6.76 7.52 -23.18
N THR A 11 7.87 7.09 -22.58
CA THR A 11 7.91 6.17 -21.44
C THR A 11 7.61 6.90 -20.13
N ARG A 12 6.90 6.23 -19.23
CA ARG A 12 6.62 6.73 -17.87
C ARG A 12 7.73 6.39 -16.86
N LEU A 13 8.79 5.72 -17.31
CA LEU A 13 9.85 5.21 -16.44
C LEU A 13 10.48 6.27 -15.52
N PRO A 14 10.75 7.52 -15.95
CA PRO A 14 11.26 8.55 -15.05
C PRO A 14 10.29 8.89 -13.89
N GLU A 15 8.99 9.00 -14.18
CA GLU A 15 7.94 9.28 -13.18
C GLU A 15 7.76 8.10 -12.20
N LEU A 16 7.76 6.88 -12.74
CA LEU A 16 7.66 5.65 -11.97
C LEU A 16 8.88 5.48 -11.06
N TYR A 17 10.09 5.73 -11.57
CA TYR A 17 11.31 5.72 -10.77
C TYR A 17 11.25 6.74 -9.63
N ARG A 18 10.87 8.01 -9.91
CA ARG A 18 10.69 9.03 -8.88
C ARG A 18 9.74 8.57 -7.78
N THR A 19 8.62 7.95 -8.15
CA THR A 19 7.62 7.43 -7.21
C THR A 19 8.21 6.30 -6.36
N MET A 20 8.82 5.29 -6.98
CA MET A 20 9.42 4.17 -6.26
C MET A 20 10.57 4.63 -5.34
N ARG A 21 11.38 5.59 -5.78
CA ARG A 21 12.46 6.16 -4.97
C ARG A 21 11.92 6.92 -3.76
N ARG A 22 10.87 7.73 -3.94
CA ARG A 22 10.18 8.40 -2.82
C ARG A 22 9.65 7.40 -1.81
N ILE A 23 9.03 6.30 -2.27
CA ILE A 23 8.56 5.21 -1.40
C ILE A 23 9.73 4.58 -0.63
N ARG A 24 10.79 4.15 -1.34
CA ARG A 24 11.98 3.54 -0.72
C ARG A 24 12.55 4.42 0.38
N THR A 25 12.78 5.69 0.07
CA THR A 25 13.41 6.62 1.01
C THR A 25 12.47 6.99 2.17
N PHE A 26 11.16 7.10 1.94
CA PHE A 26 10.19 7.26 3.03
C PHE A 26 10.22 6.06 3.99
N GLU A 27 10.19 4.84 3.46
CA GLU A 27 10.25 3.60 4.24
C GLU A 27 11.56 3.46 5.05
N GLU A 28 12.69 3.87 4.48
CA GLU A 28 13.98 3.95 5.18
C GLU A 28 13.89 4.90 6.39
N ARG A 29 13.31 6.09 6.21
CA ARG A 29 13.11 7.07 7.29
C ARG A 29 12.12 6.63 8.35
N VAL A 30 11.06 5.95 7.95
CA VAL A 30 10.12 5.30 8.89
C VAL A 30 10.87 4.24 9.72
N GLY A 31 11.74 3.46 9.09
CA GLY A 31 12.62 2.51 9.76
C GLY A 31 13.56 3.17 10.79
N GLU A 32 14.14 4.32 10.45
CA GLU A 32 14.97 5.11 11.37
C GLU A 32 14.17 5.65 12.56
N LEU A 33 13.01 6.26 12.32
CA LEU A 33 12.12 6.78 13.37
C LEU A 33 11.78 5.68 14.39
N PHE A 34 11.48 4.47 13.91
CA PHE A 34 11.20 3.32 14.75
C PHE A 34 12.40 2.87 15.59
N VAL A 35 13.60 2.82 15.00
CA VAL A 35 14.83 2.46 15.75
C VAL A 35 15.17 3.51 16.82
N ARG A 36 14.84 4.78 16.57
CA ARG A 36 14.96 5.87 17.57
C ARG A 36 13.90 5.78 18.68
N GLY A 37 12.93 4.87 18.58
CA GLY A 37 11.83 4.74 19.54
C GLY A 37 10.79 5.86 19.46
N GLN A 38 10.72 6.53 18.31
CA GLN A 38 9.87 7.71 18.09
C GLN A 38 8.60 7.40 17.28
N SER A 39 8.38 6.15 16.88
CA SER A 39 7.12 5.69 16.28
C SER A 39 6.07 5.35 17.34
N ALA A 40 4.80 5.59 17.04
CA ALA A 40 3.68 5.06 17.79
C ALA A 40 3.58 3.53 17.65
N GLY A 41 3.40 2.86 18.79
CA GLY A 41 3.27 1.41 18.84
C GLY A 41 4.58 0.66 18.65
N SER A 42 4.51 -0.67 18.73
CA SER A 42 5.68 -1.55 18.75
C SER A 42 5.87 -2.38 17.47
N MET A 43 4.95 -2.27 16.52
CA MET A 43 4.95 -3.02 15.26
C MET A 43 5.02 -2.05 14.07
N LEU A 44 5.99 -2.29 13.20
CA LEU A 44 6.21 -1.52 11.98
C LEU A 44 6.44 -2.50 10.82
N HIS A 45 5.76 -2.28 9.71
CA HIS A 45 5.80 -3.15 8.53
C HIS A 45 6.25 -2.35 7.31
N LEU A 46 7.50 -2.55 6.88
CA LEU A 46 8.10 -1.77 5.80
C LEU A 46 7.80 -2.35 4.40
N SER A 47 7.41 -1.54 3.42
CA SER A 47 7.15 -1.98 2.03
C SER A 47 8.39 -2.08 1.12
N ILE A 48 9.60 -2.11 1.71
CA ILE A 48 10.85 -2.15 0.94
C ILE A 48 10.96 -3.45 0.12
N GLY A 49 11.13 -3.30 -1.19
CA GLY A 49 11.13 -4.36 -2.20
C GLY A 49 9.77 -4.57 -2.88
N GLU A 50 8.74 -3.79 -2.51
CA GLU A 50 7.37 -3.87 -3.04
C GLU A 50 6.96 -2.59 -3.81
N GLU A 51 7.91 -1.69 -4.09
CA GLU A 51 7.65 -0.32 -4.58
C GLU A 51 6.96 -0.29 -5.95
N SER A 52 7.33 -1.22 -6.83
CA SER A 52 6.79 -1.28 -8.19
C SER A 52 5.29 -1.57 -8.23
N ALA A 53 4.78 -2.37 -7.29
CA ALA A 53 3.35 -2.64 -7.19
C ALA A 53 2.57 -1.36 -6.85
N ALA A 54 3.07 -0.57 -5.90
CA ALA A 54 2.46 0.70 -5.53
C ALA A 54 2.56 1.73 -6.66
N ALA A 55 3.77 1.94 -7.20
CA ALA A 55 4.01 2.94 -8.24
C ALA A 55 3.28 2.60 -9.55
N GLY A 56 3.43 1.38 -10.06
CA GLY A 56 2.85 0.96 -11.34
C GLY A 56 1.32 0.98 -11.34
N VAL A 57 0.69 0.48 -10.28
CA VAL A 57 -0.78 0.47 -10.19
C VAL A 57 -1.34 1.86 -9.98
N CYS A 58 -0.79 2.63 -9.02
CA CYS A 58 -1.33 3.95 -8.68
C CYS A 58 -1.17 4.96 -9.81
N ALA A 59 -0.21 4.74 -10.73
CA ALA A 59 0.00 5.57 -11.90
C ALA A 59 -1.19 5.56 -12.90
N HIS A 60 -2.13 4.62 -12.76
CA HIS A 60 -3.35 4.52 -13.59
C HIS A 60 -4.64 4.82 -12.81
N LEU A 61 -4.53 5.24 -11.54
CA LEU A 61 -5.67 5.69 -10.74
C LEU A 61 -5.81 7.22 -10.84
N ARG A 62 -7.05 7.68 -10.93
CA ARG A 62 -7.38 9.12 -11.03
C ARG A 62 -8.13 9.62 -9.80
N ASP A 63 -8.30 10.93 -9.71
CA ASP A 63 -9.13 11.54 -8.69
C ASP A 63 -10.56 10.98 -8.75
N GLY A 64 -11.12 10.67 -7.58
CA GLY A 64 -12.41 9.98 -7.45
C GLY A 64 -12.33 8.45 -7.48
N ASP A 65 -11.23 7.85 -7.90
CA ASP A 65 -10.99 6.41 -7.67
C ASP A 65 -10.67 6.18 -6.18
N SER A 66 -11.12 5.04 -5.65
CA SER A 66 -10.94 4.68 -4.24
C SER A 66 -10.06 3.45 -4.05
N PHE A 67 -9.48 3.29 -2.87
CA PHE A 67 -8.64 2.13 -2.58
C PHE A 67 -8.59 1.79 -1.09
N THR A 68 -8.27 0.54 -0.79
CA THR A 68 -7.89 0.09 0.56
C THR A 68 -6.47 -0.44 0.54
N THR A 69 -5.76 -0.28 1.65
CA THR A 69 -4.44 -0.88 1.86
C THR A 69 -4.47 -1.89 2.99
N HIS A 70 -3.47 -2.78 3.01
CA HIS A 70 -3.15 -3.60 4.17
C HIS A 70 -2.20 -2.85 5.11
N HIS A 71 -1.81 -3.48 6.22
CA HIS A 71 -0.87 -2.94 7.23
C HIS A 71 0.52 -2.49 6.73
N ARG A 72 0.85 -2.73 5.45
CA ARG A 72 2.12 -2.34 4.80
C ARG A 72 1.80 -1.41 3.61
N GLY A 73 0.90 -0.48 3.86
CA GLY A 73 0.28 0.36 2.84
C GLY A 73 0.94 1.71 2.59
N HIS A 74 2.05 2.04 3.26
CA HIS A 74 2.65 3.39 3.19
C HIS A 74 3.01 3.77 1.76
N GLY A 75 3.72 2.89 1.04
CA GLY A 75 4.10 3.15 -0.34
C GLY A 75 2.91 3.40 -1.27
N ILE A 76 1.81 2.69 -1.06
CA ILE A 76 0.57 2.85 -1.84
C ILE A 76 -0.05 4.22 -1.55
N PHE A 77 -0.13 4.61 -0.28
CA PHE A 77 -0.73 5.89 0.09
C PHE A 77 0.12 7.08 -0.40
N LEU A 78 1.45 6.96 -0.31
CA LEU A 78 2.38 7.94 -0.86
C LEU A 78 2.27 8.05 -2.39
N ALA A 79 2.16 6.92 -3.10
CA ALA A 79 1.93 6.89 -4.55
C ALA A 79 0.58 7.51 -4.97
N ARG A 80 -0.39 7.55 -4.05
CA ARG A 80 -1.69 8.23 -4.21
C ARG A 80 -1.67 9.70 -3.79
N GLY A 81 -0.49 10.27 -3.54
CA GLY A 81 -0.31 11.70 -3.32
C GLY A 81 -0.43 12.13 -1.87
N ALA A 82 -0.37 11.21 -0.91
CA ALA A 82 -0.32 11.59 0.49
C ALA A 82 0.92 12.45 0.79
N ASP A 83 0.72 13.52 1.55
CA ASP A 83 1.78 14.31 2.18
C ASP A 83 2.63 13.43 3.12
N PRO A 84 3.93 13.23 2.83
CA PRO A 84 4.80 12.38 3.63
C PRO A 84 5.07 12.95 5.03
N ALA A 85 4.98 14.28 5.24
CA ALA A 85 5.15 14.87 6.56
C ALA A 85 4.00 14.50 7.50
N ARG A 86 2.76 14.54 7.00
CA ARG A 86 1.58 14.08 7.74
C ARG A 86 1.59 12.57 7.96
N MET A 87 2.07 11.78 6.99
CA MET A 87 2.23 10.33 7.17
C MET A 87 3.25 10.02 8.27
N MET A 88 4.43 10.66 8.23
CA MET A 88 5.46 10.48 9.26
C MET A 88 4.97 10.91 10.64
N ALA A 89 4.22 12.01 10.73
CA ALA A 89 3.58 12.46 11.95
C ALA A 89 2.56 11.45 12.50
N GLU A 90 1.75 10.85 11.64
CA GLU A 90 0.81 9.78 12.03
C GLU A 90 1.55 8.56 12.56
N ILE A 91 2.62 8.12 11.87
CA ILE A 91 3.48 7.01 12.32
C ILE A 91 4.14 7.35 13.65
N GLY A 92 4.48 8.61 13.90
CA GLY A 92 5.01 9.12 15.17
C GLY A 92 3.98 9.31 16.28
N GLY A 93 2.70 9.04 16.04
CA GLY A 93 1.62 9.25 17.02
C GLY A 93 1.36 10.72 17.33
N LYS A 94 1.57 11.60 16.35
CA LYS A 94 1.45 13.05 16.53
C LYS A 94 0.11 13.55 16.02
N GLU A 95 -0.40 14.61 16.65
CA GLU A 95 -1.73 15.18 16.33
C GLU A 95 -1.83 15.71 14.89
N ALA A 96 -0.71 16.13 14.31
CA ALA A 96 -0.61 16.58 12.92
C ALA A 96 -0.74 15.46 11.88
N GLY A 97 -0.80 14.20 12.31
CA GLY A 97 -1.03 13.04 11.45
C GLY A 97 -2.38 13.07 10.74
N TYR A 98 -2.55 12.21 9.73
CA TYR A 98 -3.81 12.09 9.00
C TYR A 98 -5.00 11.71 9.89
N CYS A 99 -4.76 10.87 10.89
CA CYS A 99 -5.76 10.35 11.82
C CYS A 99 -5.50 10.85 13.25
N HIS A 100 -4.85 12.02 13.37
CA HIS A 100 -4.52 12.66 14.64
C HIS A 100 -3.66 11.80 15.59
N GLY A 101 -2.80 10.95 15.03
CA GLY A 101 -1.90 10.09 15.79
C GLY A 101 -2.58 8.85 16.39
N LYS A 102 -3.84 8.59 16.06
CA LYS A 102 -4.62 7.44 16.56
C LYS A 102 -4.39 6.17 15.74
N GLY A 103 -4.15 6.31 14.44
CA GLY A 103 -4.03 5.19 13.51
C GLY A 103 -2.63 4.57 13.52
N GLY A 104 -1.60 5.39 13.74
CA GLY A 104 -0.21 4.95 13.72
C GLY A 104 0.17 4.32 12.37
N SER A 105 1.19 3.46 12.36
CA SER A 105 1.71 2.87 11.12
C SER A 105 0.70 2.03 10.32
N MET A 106 -0.25 1.34 10.97
CA MET A 106 -1.07 0.33 10.28
C MET A 106 -2.45 0.85 9.82
N HIS A 107 -2.86 2.03 10.28
CA HIS A 107 -4.23 2.55 10.08
C HIS A 107 -4.27 4.00 9.56
N ILE A 108 -3.21 4.46 8.89
CA ILE A 108 -3.21 5.76 8.19
C ILE A 108 -4.24 5.71 7.05
N ALA A 109 -5.12 6.70 6.97
CA ALA A 109 -6.07 6.82 5.86
C ALA A 109 -6.54 8.27 5.70
N ASP A 110 -6.98 8.60 4.49
CA ASP A 110 -7.66 9.85 4.16
C ASP A 110 -8.67 9.60 3.04
N MET A 111 -9.97 9.79 3.35
CA MET A 111 -11.03 9.58 2.37
C MET A 111 -11.00 10.62 1.23
N GLY A 112 -10.45 11.82 1.47
CA GLY A 112 -10.30 12.86 0.45
C GLY A 112 -9.35 12.44 -0.67
N LEU A 113 -8.33 11.65 -0.36
CA LEU A 113 -7.43 11.00 -1.32
C LEU A 113 -7.97 9.66 -1.87
N GLY A 114 -9.19 9.27 -1.49
CA GLY A 114 -9.83 8.02 -1.91
C GLY A 114 -9.44 6.80 -1.07
N HIS A 115 -8.71 6.97 0.04
CA HIS A 115 -8.31 5.85 0.89
C HIS A 115 -9.44 5.46 1.84
N LEU A 116 -10.08 4.32 1.59
CA LEU A 116 -11.21 3.77 2.36
C LEU A 116 -10.80 3.05 3.66
N GLY A 117 -9.63 3.38 4.20
CA GLY A 117 -9.08 2.74 5.40
C GLY A 117 -7.98 1.71 5.14
N ALA A 118 -6.97 1.73 6.00
CA ALA A 118 -5.90 0.74 6.08
C ALA A 118 -6.24 -0.31 7.14
N ASN A 119 -6.09 -1.59 6.80
CA ASN A 119 -6.58 -2.70 7.62
C ASN A 119 -5.46 -3.65 8.05
N ALA A 120 -5.37 -3.89 9.37
CA ALA A 120 -4.48 -4.89 9.96
C ALA A 120 -5.06 -6.31 9.89
N ILE A 121 -6.39 -6.44 9.76
CA ILE A 121 -7.05 -7.73 9.51
C ILE A 121 -6.74 -8.18 8.09
N VAL A 122 -6.18 -9.39 7.96
CA VAL A 122 -5.84 -9.99 6.67
C VAL A 122 -7.10 -10.09 5.81
N GLY A 123 -7.12 -9.42 4.66
CA GLY A 123 -8.27 -9.36 3.76
C GLY A 123 -9.40 -8.40 4.18
N GLY A 124 -9.28 -7.70 5.32
CA GLY A 124 -10.36 -6.87 5.89
C GLY A 124 -10.80 -5.69 5.02
N GLY A 125 -9.91 -5.14 4.18
CA GLY A 125 -10.25 -4.06 3.25
C GLY A 125 -10.96 -4.51 1.97
N ILE A 126 -10.90 -5.80 1.63
CA ILE A 126 -11.37 -6.31 0.34
C ILE A 126 -12.88 -6.12 0.13
N PRO A 127 -13.76 -6.34 1.13
CA PRO A 127 -15.20 -6.08 0.96
C PRO A 127 -15.54 -4.61 0.73
N ALA A 128 -14.79 -3.69 1.35
CA ALA A 128 -15.07 -2.26 1.25
C ALA A 128 -14.99 -1.77 -0.20
N VAL A 129 -14.05 -2.29 -0.98
CA VAL A 129 -13.94 -1.94 -2.41
C VAL A 129 -15.06 -2.52 -3.27
N VAL A 130 -15.66 -3.64 -2.87
CA VAL A 130 -16.86 -4.17 -3.53
C VAL A 130 -18.05 -3.21 -3.30
N GLY A 131 -18.21 -2.73 -2.06
CA GLY A 131 -19.22 -1.72 -1.73
C GLY A 131 -19.01 -0.41 -2.50
N ALA A 132 -17.77 0.07 -2.56
CA ALA A 132 -17.41 1.27 -3.33
C ALA A 132 -17.63 1.08 -4.83
N GLY A 133 -17.29 -0.08 -5.40
CA GLY A 133 -17.56 -0.42 -6.79
C GLY A 133 -19.06 -0.47 -7.10
N LEU A 134 -19.86 -1.03 -6.19
CA LEU A 134 -21.33 -1.00 -6.30
C LEU A 134 -21.87 0.43 -6.30
N SER A 135 -21.35 1.30 -5.43
CA SER A 135 -21.69 2.72 -5.38
C SER A 135 -21.31 3.44 -6.69
N ALA A 136 -20.08 3.27 -7.17
CA ALA A 136 -19.60 3.87 -8.41
C ALA A 136 -20.45 3.47 -9.62
N ARG A 137 -20.85 2.19 -9.70
CA ARG A 137 -21.76 1.68 -10.74
C ARG A 137 -23.17 2.28 -10.60
N HIS A 138 -23.72 2.32 -9.40
CA HIS A 138 -25.06 2.84 -9.14
C HIS A 138 -25.16 4.34 -9.49
N HIS A 139 -24.18 5.12 -9.07
CA HIS A 139 -24.12 6.56 -9.29
C HIS A 139 -23.50 6.95 -10.65
N LYS A 140 -23.02 5.98 -11.44
CA LYS A 140 -22.40 6.19 -12.75
C LYS A 140 -21.23 7.19 -12.72
N THR A 141 -20.42 7.16 -11.65
CA THR A 141 -19.29 8.08 -11.50
C THR A 141 -18.13 7.74 -12.44
N GLY A 142 -18.10 6.51 -12.95
CA GLY A 142 -16.98 5.98 -13.71
C GLY A 142 -15.73 5.75 -12.87
N ALA A 143 -15.81 5.82 -11.54
CA ALA A 143 -14.70 5.52 -10.64
C ALA A 143 -14.44 4.00 -10.57
N VAL A 144 -13.20 3.62 -10.29
CA VAL A 144 -12.83 2.27 -9.88
C VAL A 144 -12.49 2.22 -8.40
N SER A 145 -12.61 1.03 -7.79
CA SER A 145 -12.12 0.80 -6.44
C SER A 145 -11.11 -0.34 -6.39
N VAL A 146 -9.96 -0.11 -5.74
CA VAL A 146 -8.82 -1.04 -5.75
C VAL A 146 -8.52 -1.59 -4.36
N ALA A 147 -8.55 -2.91 -4.19
CA ALA A 147 -8.09 -3.55 -2.97
C ALA A 147 -6.63 -4.01 -3.13
N PHE A 148 -5.72 -3.41 -2.37
CA PHE A 148 -4.37 -3.92 -2.21
C PHE A 148 -4.29 -4.89 -1.03
N PHE A 149 -3.70 -6.06 -1.25
CA PHE A 149 -3.49 -7.09 -0.23
C PHE A 149 -2.24 -7.94 -0.54
N GLY A 150 -1.71 -8.63 0.47
CA GLY A 150 -0.59 -9.55 0.30
C GLY A 150 -1.02 -10.98 -0.07
N ASP A 151 -0.08 -11.80 -0.53
CA ASP A 151 -0.27 -13.22 -0.88
C ASP A 151 -0.95 -14.05 0.22
N GLY A 152 -0.64 -13.78 1.50
CA GLY A 152 -1.31 -14.43 2.63
C GLY A 152 -2.82 -14.20 2.70
N ALA A 153 -3.33 -13.08 2.14
CA ALA A 153 -4.77 -12.82 2.08
C ALA A 153 -5.49 -13.67 1.03
N THR A 154 -4.77 -14.34 0.13
CA THR A 154 -5.38 -15.30 -0.81
C THR A 154 -5.93 -16.54 -0.11
N GLY A 155 -5.56 -16.80 1.14
CA GLY A 155 -6.16 -17.85 1.97
C GLY A 155 -7.51 -17.47 2.58
N GLN A 156 -7.96 -16.21 2.45
CA GLN A 156 -9.18 -15.74 3.09
C GLN A 156 -10.41 -15.96 2.21
N GLY A 157 -11.46 -16.57 2.78
CA GLY A 157 -12.76 -16.78 2.11
C GLY A 157 -13.34 -15.50 1.52
N ILE A 158 -13.15 -14.38 2.23
CA ILE A 158 -13.69 -13.07 1.87
C ILE A 158 -13.19 -12.56 0.50
N LEU A 159 -11.97 -12.94 0.08
CA LEU A 159 -11.46 -12.58 -1.25
C LEU A 159 -12.32 -13.23 -2.34
N TYR A 160 -12.68 -14.50 -2.17
CA TYR A 160 -13.44 -15.27 -3.15
C TYR A 160 -14.89 -14.80 -3.24
N GLU A 161 -15.53 -14.54 -2.10
CA GLU A 161 -16.85 -13.93 -2.05
C GLU A 161 -16.87 -12.58 -2.77
N SER A 162 -15.84 -11.76 -2.53
CA SER A 162 -15.69 -10.43 -3.15
C SER A 162 -15.46 -10.51 -4.66
N MET A 163 -14.59 -11.41 -5.13
CA MET A 163 -14.36 -11.64 -6.56
C MET A 163 -15.63 -12.12 -7.26
N ASN A 164 -16.34 -13.07 -6.65
CA ASN A 164 -17.61 -13.57 -7.19
C ASN A 164 -18.65 -12.46 -7.33
N MET A 165 -18.83 -11.64 -6.30
CA MET A 165 -19.79 -10.52 -6.35
C MET A 165 -19.39 -9.46 -7.38
N ALA A 166 -18.11 -9.11 -7.45
CA ALA A 166 -17.61 -8.15 -8.43
C ALA A 166 -17.89 -8.65 -9.86
N ALA A 167 -17.57 -9.91 -10.15
CA ALA A 167 -17.80 -10.54 -11.46
C ALA A 167 -19.29 -10.64 -11.80
N LEU A 168 -20.10 -11.18 -10.88
CA LEU A 168 -21.54 -11.38 -11.07
C LEU A 168 -22.26 -10.07 -11.43
N TRP A 169 -21.82 -8.95 -10.87
CA TRP A 169 -22.47 -7.65 -11.06
C TRP A 169 -21.75 -6.71 -12.01
N GLY A 170 -20.60 -7.13 -12.57
CA GLY A 170 -19.76 -6.29 -13.44
C GLY A 170 -19.33 -5.00 -12.73
N LEU A 171 -18.83 -5.12 -11.50
CA LEU A 171 -18.42 -3.95 -10.70
C LEU A 171 -17.04 -3.42 -11.14
N PRO A 172 -16.80 -2.10 -11.03
CA PRO A 172 -15.51 -1.49 -11.32
C PRO A 172 -14.51 -1.72 -10.17
N CYS A 173 -14.16 -2.98 -9.92
CA CYS A 173 -13.25 -3.40 -8.86
C CYS A 173 -11.95 -3.98 -9.43
N VAL A 174 -10.82 -3.65 -8.81
CA VAL A 174 -9.52 -4.28 -9.09
C VAL A 174 -8.95 -4.87 -7.81
N PHE A 175 -8.55 -6.13 -7.85
CA PHE A 175 -7.94 -6.85 -6.74
C PHE A 175 -6.43 -6.98 -7.00
N VAL A 176 -5.62 -6.26 -6.25
CA VAL A 176 -4.16 -6.22 -6.43
C VAL A 176 -3.48 -7.01 -5.32
N CYS A 177 -2.94 -8.16 -5.69
CA CYS A 177 -2.13 -9.00 -4.83
C CYS A 177 -0.66 -8.62 -4.95
N ILE A 178 -0.09 -8.04 -3.90
CA ILE A 178 1.35 -7.82 -3.76
C ILE A 178 1.95 -9.12 -3.21
N ASN A 179 2.39 -9.99 -4.12
CA ASN A 179 2.96 -11.29 -3.77
C ASN A 179 4.43 -11.13 -3.42
N ASN A 180 4.72 -10.90 -2.14
CA ASN A 180 6.07 -10.71 -1.62
C ASN A 180 6.74 -12.01 -1.14
N GLN A 181 6.18 -13.16 -1.57
CA GLN A 181 6.56 -14.54 -1.28
C GLN A 181 6.26 -15.06 0.14
N TYR A 182 5.84 -14.21 1.09
CA TYR A 182 5.69 -14.61 2.50
C TYR A 182 4.48 -14.00 3.24
N GLY A 183 3.55 -14.87 3.63
CA GLY A 183 2.54 -14.58 4.66
C GLY A 183 3.13 -14.68 6.07
N MET A 184 3.56 -13.55 6.64
CA MET A 184 4.39 -13.50 7.86
C MET A 184 5.67 -14.34 7.68
N GLY A 185 5.66 -15.60 8.14
CA GLY A 185 6.76 -16.55 8.03
C GLY A 185 6.50 -17.75 7.13
N THR A 186 5.30 -17.87 6.57
CA THR A 186 4.94 -18.98 5.68
C THR A 186 5.25 -18.59 4.23
N ASN A 187 6.16 -19.31 3.59
CA ASN A 187 6.45 -19.14 2.18
C ASN A 187 5.23 -19.51 1.33
N ILE A 188 4.97 -18.78 0.25
CA ILE A 188 3.80 -18.99 -0.62
C ILE A 188 3.70 -20.43 -1.15
N ALA A 189 4.82 -21.08 -1.46
CA ALA A 189 4.85 -22.48 -1.92
C ALA A 189 4.36 -23.48 -0.86
N GLN A 190 4.32 -23.08 0.42
CA GLN A 190 3.75 -23.86 1.52
C GLN A 190 2.31 -23.44 1.87
N ALA A 191 1.85 -22.28 1.39
CA ALA A 191 0.53 -21.74 1.68
C ALA A 191 -0.50 -22.03 0.57
N THR A 192 -0.06 -22.28 -0.67
CA THR A 192 -0.94 -22.60 -1.80
C THR A 192 -0.43 -23.79 -2.62
N ALA A 193 -1.36 -24.65 -3.04
CA ALA A 193 -1.07 -25.73 -3.98
C ALA A 193 -0.75 -25.23 -5.41
N ASN A 194 -1.30 -24.07 -5.80
CA ASN A 194 -1.03 -23.44 -7.09
C ASN A 194 -0.54 -22.01 -6.84
N PRO A 195 0.74 -21.69 -7.14
CA PRO A 195 1.29 -20.34 -6.96
C PRO A 195 0.88 -19.36 -8.06
N ASN A 196 0.21 -19.81 -9.14
CA ASN A 196 -0.36 -18.93 -10.15
C ASN A 196 -1.63 -18.26 -9.60
N LEU A 197 -1.46 -17.26 -8.74
CA LEU A 197 -2.55 -16.65 -7.96
C LEU A 197 -3.67 -16.08 -8.84
N HIS A 198 -3.34 -15.58 -10.03
CA HIS A 198 -4.30 -15.05 -10.99
C HIS A 198 -5.31 -16.09 -11.50
N GLU A 199 -4.94 -17.38 -11.56
CA GLU A 199 -5.84 -18.44 -12.03
C GLU A 199 -7.07 -18.60 -11.12
N ARG A 200 -6.90 -18.31 -9.81
CA ARG A 200 -8.03 -18.30 -8.87
C ARG A 200 -9.06 -17.23 -9.22
N ALA A 201 -8.61 -16.05 -9.64
CA ALA A 201 -9.51 -14.98 -10.07
C ALA A 201 -10.14 -15.26 -11.44
N ALA A 202 -9.35 -15.83 -12.37
CA ALA A 202 -9.84 -16.25 -13.67
C ALA A 202 -11.01 -17.26 -13.56
N ALA A 203 -10.99 -18.14 -12.55
CA ALA A 203 -12.09 -19.09 -12.29
C ALA A 203 -13.43 -18.41 -11.93
N PHE A 204 -13.42 -17.17 -11.43
CA PHE A 204 -14.63 -16.36 -11.21
C PHE A 204 -14.99 -15.47 -12.40
N GLY A 205 -14.23 -15.52 -13.50
CA GLY A 205 -14.47 -14.73 -14.71
C GLY A 205 -13.88 -13.32 -14.69
N LEU A 206 -12.94 -13.03 -13.78
CA LEU A 206 -12.22 -11.75 -13.77
C LEU A 206 -11.16 -11.73 -14.88
N ALA A 207 -10.84 -10.54 -15.40
CA ALA A 207 -9.61 -10.34 -16.14
C ALA A 207 -8.43 -10.47 -15.16
N ALA A 208 -7.54 -11.44 -15.38
CA ALA A 208 -6.53 -11.77 -14.38
C ALA A 208 -5.15 -12.05 -15.01
N GLU A 209 -4.10 -11.45 -14.44
CA GLU A 209 -2.72 -11.74 -14.83
C GLU A 209 -1.76 -11.67 -13.64
N THR A 210 -0.61 -12.32 -13.79
CA THR A 210 0.54 -12.17 -12.90
C THR A 210 1.67 -11.51 -13.66
N VAL A 211 2.30 -10.51 -13.06
CA VAL A 211 3.45 -9.79 -13.61
C VAL A 211 4.65 -9.88 -12.67
N ASP A 212 5.85 -9.92 -13.26
CA ASP A 212 7.08 -9.75 -12.50
C ASP A 212 7.20 -8.28 -12.07
N GLY A 213 7.32 -8.05 -10.77
CA GLY A 213 7.45 -6.74 -10.17
C GLY A 213 8.84 -6.13 -10.31
N LEU A 214 9.83 -6.85 -10.85
CA LEU A 214 11.16 -6.29 -11.11
C LEU A 214 11.11 -5.13 -12.11
N ASP A 215 10.27 -5.25 -13.15
CA ASP A 215 10.06 -4.22 -14.17
C ASP A 215 8.77 -3.44 -13.90
N VAL A 216 8.92 -2.20 -13.44
CA VAL A 216 7.78 -1.33 -13.14
C VAL A 216 6.96 -0.93 -14.37
N GLU A 217 7.55 -0.90 -15.57
CA GLU A 217 6.79 -0.62 -16.80
C GLU A 217 5.83 -1.78 -17.11
N ALA A 218 6.27 -3.03 -16.91
CA ALA A 218 5.40 -4.20 -17.07
C ALA A 218 4.21 -4.18 -16.08
N VAL A 219 4.47 -3.75 -14.83
CA VAL A 219 3.40 -3.56 -13.84
C VAL A 219 2.44 -2.45 -14.27
N ALA A 220 2.95 -1.31 -14.73
CA ALA A 220 2.14 -0.18 -15.17
C ALA A 220 1.27 -0.54 -16.39
N GLU A 221 1.83 -1.18 -17.41
CA GLU A 221 1.10 -1.61 -18.61
C GLU A 221 -0.03 -2.61 -18.29
N ALA A 222 0.22 -3.56 -17.37
CA ALA A 222 -0.80 -4.48 -16.87
C ALA A 222 -1.90 -3.72 -16.11
N ALA A 223 -1.50 -2.84 -15.18
CA ALA A 223 -2.43 -2.03 -14.42
C ALA A 223 -3.31 -1.16 -15.34
N GLU A 224 -2.76 -0.54 -16.39
CA GLU A 224 -3.52 0.24 -17.36
C GLU A 224 -4.68 -0.56 -17.96
N ARG A 225 -4.37 -1.73 -18.53
CA ARG A 225 -5.37 -2.59 -19.17
C ARG A 225 -6.45 -3.04 -18.20
N LEU A 226 -6.05 -3.46 -17.00
CA LEU A 226 -6.95 -4.01 -15.99
C LEU A 226 -7.82 -2.94 -15.33
N VAL A 227 -7.26 -1.76 -15.04
CA VAL A 227 -8.00 -0.63 -14.48
C VAL A 227 -9.02 -0.11 -15.48
N GLU A 228 -8.63 0.09 -16.74
CA GLU A 228 -9.57 0.55 -17.77
C GLU A 228 -10.63 -0.50 -18.10
N GLY A 229 -10.26 -1.79 -18.08
CA GLY A 229 -11.20 -2.90 -18.17
C GLY A 229 -12.22 -2.89 -17.03
N ALA A 230 -11.77 -2.74 -15.78
CA ALA A 230 -12.63 -2.64 -14.60
C ALA A 230 -13.57 -1.44 -14.71
N ARG A 231 -13.06 -0.29 -15.14
CA ARG A 231 -13.86 0.91 -15.40
C ARG A 231 -14.99 0.66 -16.41
N ALA A 232 -14.75 -0.21 -17.39
CA ALA A 232 -15.74 -0.67 -18.37
C ALA A 232 -16.62 -1.84 -17.88
N GLY A 233 -16.61 -2.17 -16.59
CA GLY A 233 -17.45 -3.22 -15.99
C GLY A 233 -16.86 -4.63 -16.06
N LYS A 234 -15.56 -4.77 -16.35
CA LYS A 234 -14.84 -6.05 -16.32
C LYS A 234 -13.89 -6.09 -15.12
N PRO A 235 -14.34 -6.52 -13.93
CA PRO A 235 -13.49 -6.54 -12.74
C PRO A 235 -12.22 -7.36 -12.97
N ALA A 236 -11.16 -6.97 -12.28
CA ALA A 236 -9.82 -7.43 -12.59
C ALA A 236 -9.04 -7.90 -11.36
N PHE A 237 -8.06 -8.76 -11.59
CA PHE A 237 -7.08 -9.20 -10.60
C PHE A 237 -5.67 -9.06 -11.15
N LEU A 238 -4.78 -8.44 -10.38
CA LEU A 238 -3.36 -8.32 -10.72
C LEU A 238 -2.53 -8.89 -9.58
N ALA A 239 -1.75 -9.94 -9.83
CA ALA A 239 -0.70 -10.36 -8.92
C ALA A 239 0.63 -9.76 -9.38
N VAL A 240 1.26 -8.94 -8.54
CA VAL A 240 2.60 -8.42 -8.76
C VAL A 240 3.57 -9.27 -7.92
N SER A 241 4.47 -9.99 -8.58
CA SER A 241 5.48 -10.80 -7.90
C SER A 241 6.65 -9.92 -7.48
N CYS A 242 6.90 -9.82 -6.18
CA CYS A 242 7.99 -9.04 -5.61
C CYS A 242 8.64 -9.80 -4.45
N TYR A 243 9.58 -9.18 -3.74
CA TYR A 243 10.27 -9.80 -2.62
C TYR A 243 10.33 -8.88 -1.41
N ARG A 244 9.89 -9.36 -0.23
CA ARG A 244 9.91 -8.55 1.00
C ARG A 244 11.30 -8.52 1.63
N PHE A 245 11.99 -7.38 1.56
CA PHE A 245 13.40 -7.29 1.96
C PHE A 245 13.61 -7.40 3.47
N TYR A 246 12.65 -6.97 4.29
CA TYR A 246 12.74 -7.12 5.75
C TYR A 246 11.86 -8.27 6.25
N GLY A 247 12.02 -8.63 7.53
CA GLY A 247 11.10 -9.53 8.20
C GLY A 247 9.67 -8.99 8.22
N HIS A 248 8.73 -9.79 8.74
CA HIS A 248 7.31 -9.44 8.70
C HIS A 248 7.06 -8.05 9.30
N ALA A 249 7.62 -7.82 10.49
CA ALA A 249 7.74 -6.52 11.11
C ALA A 249 9.23 -6.16 11.31
N ARG A 250 9.55 -4.89 11.54
CA ARG A 250 10.94 -4.39 11.61
C ARG A 250 11.85 -5.12 12.62
N LYS A 251 11.27 -5.70 13.67
CA LYS A 251 11.96 -6.50 14.71
C LYS A 251 12.08 -7.99 14.40
N ASP A 252 11.37 -8.48 13.38
CA ASP A 252 11.46 -9.87 12.93
C ASP A 252 12.78 -10.09 12.18
N LYS A 253 13.56 -11.07 12.64
CA LYS A 253 14.86 -11.44 12.07
C LYS A 253 14.74 -12.47 10.93
N SER A 254 13.52 -12.91 10.59
CA SER A 254 13.24 -13.87 9.52
C SER A 254 13.97 -15.22 9.63
N PRO A 255 13.99 -15.89 10.81
CA PRO A 255 14.73 -17.16 10.97
C PRO A 255 14.17 -18.32 10.11
N TYR A 256 13.01 -18.12 9.49
CA TYR A 256 12.32 -19.06 8.61
C TYR A 256 12.74 -18.95 7.14
N ARG A 257 13.62 -18.00 6.77
CA ARG A 257 14.12 -17.82 5.41
C ARG A 257 15.47 -18.47 5.20
N ASP A 258 15.68 -18.99 4.00
CA ASP A 258 16.99 -19.45 3.59
C ASP A 258 17.87 -18.25 3.19
N PRO A 259 19.11 -18.13 3.70
CA PRO A 259 19.95 -16.96 3.39
C PRO A 259 20.29 -16.79 1.90
N VAL A 260 20.38 -17.88 1.14
CA VAL A 260 20.70 -17.84 -0.30
C VAL A 260 19.48 -17.33 -1.08
N GLU A 261 18.28 -17.80 -0.71
CA GLU A 261 17.02 -17.29 -1.24
C GLU A 261 16.82 -15.81 -0.91
N GLU A 262 17.13 -15.38 0.32
CA GLU A 262 17.03 -13.97 0.69
C GLU A 262 18.00 -13.08 -0.10
N GLU A 263 19.24 -13.51 -0.29
CA GLU A 263 20.20 -12.79 -1.12
C GLU A 263 19.72 -12.69 -2.58
N ALA A 264 19.20 -13.78 -3.14
CA ALA A 264 18.66 -13.80 -4.50
C ALA A 264 17.45 -12.86 -4.65
N GLY A 265 16.50 -12.90 -3.70
CA GLY A 265 15.32 -12.04 -3.70
C GLY A 265 15.68 -10.57 -3.56
N ARG A 266 16.67 -10.22 -2.72
CA ARG A 266 17.16 -8.83 -2.57
C ARG A 266 17.83 -8.28 -3.83
N ARG A 267 18.39 -9.15 -4.69
CA ARG A 267 18.95 -8.73 -5.98
C ARG A 267 17.85 -8.35 -6.98
N GLN A 268 16.60 -8.74 -6.75
CA GLN A 268 15.45 -8.32 -7.54
C GLN A 268 14.89 -6.98 -7.03
N ASP A 269 15.74 -5.96 -6.96
CA ASP A 269 15.34 -4.61 -6.52
C ASP A 269 14.78 -3.79 -7.69
N PRO A 270 13.46 -3.47 -7.70
CA PRO A 270 12.85 -2.73 -8.81
C PRO A 270 13.36 -1.29 -8.93
N VAL A 271 13.81 -0.67 -7.83
CA VAL A 271 14.37 0.69 -7.84
C VAL A 271 15.72 0.69 -8.56
N ALA A 272 16.57 -0.28 -8.23
CA ALA A 272 17.88 -0.43 -8.86
C ALA A 272 17.74 -0.81 -10.34
N PHE A 273 16.81 -1.71 -10.66
CA PHE A 273 16.52 -2.11 -12.03
C PHE A 273 16.05 -0.92 -12.90
N ALA A 274 15.10 -0.13 -12.39
CA ALA A 274 14.62 1.07 -13.09
C ALA A 274 15.73 2.12 -13.29
N ARG A 275 16.58 2.33 -12.28
CA ARG A 275 17.73 3.26 -12.39
C ARG A 275 18.68 2.84 -13.51
N ALA A 276 19.04 1.55 -13.57
CA ALA A 276 19.90 1.02 -14.63
C ALA A 276 19.24 1.17 -16.00
N ALA A 277 17.96 0.84 -16.11
CA ALA A 277 17.21 0.98 -17.37
C ALA A 277 17.15 2.43 -17.87
N LEU A 278 17.00 3.42 -16.97
CA LEU A 278 17.01 4.84 -17.33
C LEU A 278 18.35 5.27 -17.96
N ILE A 279 19.47 4.83 -17.38
CA ILE A 279 20.81 5.13 -17.87
C ILE A 279 21.10 4.41 -19.18
N ASP A 280 20.84 3.10 -19.24
CA ASP A 280 21.13 2.27 -20.40
C ASP A 280 20.34 2.73 -21.64
N ARG A 281 19.13 3.28 -21.43
CA ARG A 281 18.28 3.83 -22.49
C ARG A 281 18.56 5.31 -22.79
N GLY A 282 19.47 5.96 -22.05
CA GLY A 282 19.80 7.37 -22.20
C GLY A 282 18.62 8.32 -21.91
N LEU A 283 17.70 7.91 -21.04
CA LEU A 283 16.53 8.70 -20.64
C LEU A 283 16.88 9.70 -19.54
N GLU A 284 17.80 9.34 -18.65
CA GLU A 284 18.36 10.18 -17.59
C GLU A 284 19.84 9.84 -17.44
N SER A 285 20.67 10.84 -17.13
CA SER A 285 22.07 10.64 -16.78
C SER A 285 22.26 10.23 -15.32
N GLU A 286 23.40 9.64 -15.00
CA GLU A 286 23.76 9.31 -13.62
C GLU A 286 23.72 10.53 -12.69
N SER A 287 24.20 11.70 -13.15
CA SER A 287 24.16 12.92 -12.36
C SER A 287 22.76 13.50 -12.16
N GLU A 288 21.86 13.31 -13.12
CA GLU A 288 20.44 13.71 -12.96
C GLU A 288 19.73 12.86 -11.92
N LEU A 289 19.97 11.54 -11.96
CA LEU A 289 19.40 10.59 -11.00
C LEU A 289 19.96 10.80 -9.60
N ASP A 290 21.27 11.05 -9.46
CA ASP A 290 21.88 11.35 -8.16
C ASP A 290 21.32 12.65 -7.55
N ARG A 291 21.09 13.67 -8.38
CA ARG A 291 20.45 14.91 -7.93
C ARG A 291 19.01 14.65 -7.47
N LEU A 292 18.24 13.89 -8.25
CA LEU A 292 16.86 13.51 -7.90
C LEU A 292 16.81 12.74 -6.58
N ASP A 293 17.69 11.75 -6.41
CA ASP A 293 17.81 10.96 -5.18
C ASP A 293 18.17 11.83 -3.98
N GLY A 294 19.05 12.82 -4.17
CA GLY A 294 19.40 13.81 -3.14
C GLY A 294 18.23 14.72 -2.76
N GLU A 295 17.46 15.19 -3.73
CA GLU A 295 16.26 16.00 -3.49
C GLU A 295 15.19 15.22 -2.71
N ILE A 296 14.96 13.95 -3.08
CA ILE A 296 14.05 13.05 -2.36
C ILE A 296 14.57 12.76 -0.95
N GLY A 297 15.87 12.54 -0.79
CA GLY A 297 16.51 12.40 0.51
C GLY A 297 16.21 13.59 1.43
N ALA A 298 16.45 14.81 0.94
CA ALA A 298 16.18 16.03 1.69
C ALA A 298 14.68 16.21 2.01
N GLU A 299 13.78 15.86 1.07
CA GLU A 299 12.32 15.85 1.30
C GLU A 299 11.98 14.94 2.49
N MET A 300 12.48 13.70 2.49
CA MET A 300 12.14 12.71 3.52
C MET A 300 12.81 13.00 4.87
N ASP A 301 14.03 13.55 4.87
CA ASP A 301 14.71 14.01 6.09
C ASP A 301 13.88 15.09 6.80
N ALA A 302 13.34 16.05 6.04
CA ALA A 302 12.49 17.11 6.59
C ALA A 302 11.21 16.56 7.24
N THR A 303 10.69 15.39 6.82
CA THR A 303 9.52 14.77 7.46
C THR A 303 9.81 14.27 8.87
N ILE A 304 11.03 13.78 9.14
CA ILE A 304 11.45 13.40 10.48
C ILE A 304 11.51 14.64 11.38
N ASP A 305 12.18 15.69 10.91
CA ASP A 305 12.32 16.95 11.66
C ASP A 305 10.96 17.56 11.97
N PHE A 306 10.06 17.60 10.97
CA PHE A 306 8.68 18.01 11.16
C PHE A 306 7.99 17.19 12.26
N THR A 307 8.08 15.87 12.20
CA THR A 307 7.43 14.93 13.13
C THR A 307 7.93 15.09 14.56
N VAL A 308 9.24 15.21 14.76
CA VAL A 308 9.85 15.39 16.07
C VAL A 308 9.41 16.71 16.72
N ALA A 309 9.16 17.74 15.91
CA ALA A 309 8.66 19.03 16.38
C ALA A 309 7.16 19.05 16.72
N GLN A 310 6.38 18.04 16.32
CA GLN A 310 4.93 17.99 16.57
C GLN A 310 4.57 17.51 17.99
N THR A 311 3.39 17.91 18.44
CA THR A 311 2.81 17.50 19.72
C THR A 311 2.10 16.15 19.62
N GLU A 312 2.10 15.42 20.74
CA GLU A 312 1.22 14.26 20.91
C GLU A 312 -0.21 14.73 21.17
N PRO A 313 -1.23 13.97 20.68
CA PRO A 313 -2.61 14.32 20.93
C PRO A 313 -2.93 14.23 22.43
N PRO A 314 -3.74 15.14 22.99
CA PRO A 314 -4.12 15.07 24.40
C PRO A 314 -4.92 13.79 24.67
N LEU A 315 -4.76 13.18 25.85
CA LEU A 315 -5.41 11.91 26.21
C LEU A 315 -6.94 11.94 26.01
N ALA A 316 -7.59 13.08 26.29
CA ALA A 316 -9.03 13.25 26.10
C ALA A 316 -9.49 13.02 24.64
N SER A 317 -8.62 13.21 23.65
CA SER A 317 -8.94 12.97 22.25
C SER A 317 -9.22 11.50 21.92
N MET A 318 -8.89 10.56 22.81
CA MET A 318 -9.14 9.13 22.60
C MET A 318 -10.63 8.78 22.44
N PHE A 319 -11.53 9.63 22.95
CA PHE A 319 -12.99 9.45 22.86
C PHE A 319 -13.60 10.17 21.65
N ARG A 320 -12.84 11.07 21.00
CA ARG A 320 -13.26 11.74 19.77
C ARG A 320 -13.30 10.74 18.62
N ASP A 321 -14.24 10.95 17.70
CA ASP A 321 -14.42 10.18 16.45
C ASP A 321 -14.86 8.72 16.65
N VAL A 322 -15.30 8.34 17.86
CA VAL A 322 -15.91 7.01 18.11
C VAL A 322 -17.32 6.95 17.56
N TYR A 323 -18.06 8.06 17.64
CA TYR A 323 -19.39 8.23 17.08
C TYR A 323 -19.44 9.46 16.17
N ALA A 324 -20.60 9.71 15.56
CA ALA A 324 -20.84 10.89 14.74
C ALA A 324 -20.64 12.19 15.55
N PRO A 325 -20.24 13.31 14.91
CA PRO A 325 -19.99 14.58 15.60
C PRO A 325 -21.16 15.10 16.45
N GLU A 326 -22.40 14.71 16.12
CA GLU A 326 -23.62 15.09 16.83
C GLU A 326 -23.91 14.21 18.06
N GLU A 327 -23.24 13.07 18.17
CA GLU A 327 -23.41 12.13 19.28
C GLU A 327 -22.42 12.45 20.41
N PRO A 328 -22.80 12.20 21.68
CA PRO A 328 -21.90 12.44 22.80
C PRO A 328 -20.70 11.48 22.74
N GLU A 329 -19.52 11.98 23.11
CA GLU A 329 -18.33 11.14 23.28
C GLU A 329 -18.58 10.02 24.30
N PRO A 330 -17.98 8.82 24.11
CA PRO A 330 -18.10 7.74 25.08
C PRO A 330 -17.64 8.16 26.48
N GLU A 331 -18.46 7.86 27.47
CA GLU A 331 -18.07 8.05 28.86
C GLU A 331 -17.09 6.93 29.31
N PRO A 332 -15.97 7.25 29.97
CA PRO A 332 -15.10 6.26 30.57
C PRO A 332 -15.85 5.37 31.57
N VAL A 333 -15.59 4.06 31.55
CA VAL A 333 -16.20 3.10 32.49
C VAL A 333 -16.01 3.52 33.95
N ARG A 334 -14.86 4.13 34.29
CA ARG A 334 -14.57 4.63 35.63
C ARG A 334 -15.55 5.72 36.06
N ALA A 335 -15.79 6.73 35.20
CA ALA A 335 -16.72 7.81 35.49
C ALA A 335 -18.15 7.28 35.70
N ARG A 336 -18.55 6.28 34.90
CA ARG A 336 -19.84 5.58 35.08
C ARG A 336 -19.91 4.84 36.43
N ILE A 337 -18.85 4.15 36.84
CA ILE A 337 -18.78 3.47 38.14
C ILE A 337 -18.84 4.47 39.29
N ASP A 338 -18.06 5.55 39.23
CA ASP A 338 -18.02 6.57 40.28
C ASP A 338 -19.39 7.22 40.48
N ARG A 339 -20.12 7.49 39.38
CA ARG A 339 -21.49 8.01 39.45
C ARG A 339 -22.47 7.06 40.10
N VAL A 340 -22.30 5.74 39.94
CA VAL A 340 -23.13 4.73 40.59
C VAL A 340 -22.79 4.61 42.08
N LEU A 341 -21.50 4.67 42.42
CA LEU A 341 -21.01 4.58 43.80
C LEU A 341 -21.25 5.86 44.62
N ALA A 342 -21.34 7.02 43.97
CA ALA A 342 -21.62 8.31 44.62
C ALA A 342 -23.11 8.55 44.92
N ARG A 343 -23.98 7.56 44.72
CA ARG A 343 -25.43 7.64 44.98
C ARG A 343 -25.83 7.28 46.42
N ASP A 344 -24.91 7.38 47.38
CA ASP A 344 -25.17 7.23 48.82
C ASP A 344 -25.41 8.57 49.51
#